data_AF-A0A6A6RXJ4-F1
#
_entry.id   AF-A0A6A6RXJ4-F1
#
_cell.length_a   1.000
_cell.length_b   1.000
_cell.length_c   1.000
_cell.angle_alpha   90.00
_cell.angle_beta   90.00
_cell.angle_gamma   90.00
#
_symmetry.space_group_name_H-M   'P 1'
#
loop_
_entity.id
_entity.type
_entity.pdbx_description
1 polymer ?
#
loop_
_entity_poly.entity_id
_entity_poly.type
_entity_poly.pdbx_seq_one_letter_code
_entity_poly.pdbx_strand_id
1 'polypeptide(L)'
;MAAKEIPDLRTLLGPRRGGGLRGRGGGRGGFGTSHEEKEAVRDSAVRGTDQDAAGSRVSCVELGYLDDPYAELFATQASTRRLPLLNRGTYVRTSAIDNLVDRFLTTSPTSPKQVISLGAGTDTRFFRLKDKYPNAQLIYHELDFSSNTTAKLHSIRKHSQLHQKLPTNTHPLSPQSDSYHSPIYNIHPLDLRSLAASSSDTPPPNLPNLDPSVSTLILSEMCLIYLQASTVSSILKTFLTHYLSPTTPASLILYEPILPHDAFGRTMISNLSTRNIVLPTLTAYPELGDQRMRLKQCGFIDGYKGADTRFIWRNWVSEEEKERVASLEMLDELEELELLLRHYCVAWGWRDSASGEKDVFSKAWEDTREQV
;
A
#
# COMPACT_ATOMS: atom_id res chain seq x y z
N MET A 1 6.73 -39.64 -2.28
CA MET A 1 6.55 -38.27 -1.74
C MET A 1 7.48 -37.34 -2.49
N ALA A 2 6.99 -36.75 -3.58
CA ALA A 2 7.73 -35.72 -4.31
C ALA A 2 7.47 -34.38 -3.62
N ALA A 3 8.53 -33.62 -3.32
CA ALA A 3 8.38 -32.25 -2.86
C ALA A 3 7.63 -31.47 -3.94
N LYS A 4 6.49 -30.86 -3.59
CA LYS A 4 5.82 -29.89 -4.47
C LYS A 4 6.85 -28.80 -4.75
N GLU A 5 7.28 -28.67 -6.00
CA GLU A 5 8.19 -27.60 -6.42
C GLU A 5 7.53 -26.26 -6.08
N ILE A 6 8.30 -25.37 -5.44
CA ILE A 6 7.81 -24.04 -5.09
C ILE A 6 7.80 -23.22 -6.38
N PRO A 7 6.73 -22.46 -6.68
CA PRO A 7 6.64 -21.69 -7.92
C PRO A 7 7.85 -20.77 -8.10
N ASP A 8 8.42 -20.72 -9.30
CA ASP A 8 9.48 -19.75 -9.60
C ASP A 8 8.88 -18.34 -9.54
N LEU A 9 9.09 -17.66 -8.41
CA LEU A 9 8.50 -16.34 -8.18
C LEU A 9 9.09 -15.25 -9.09
N ARG A 10 10.07 -15.56 -9.94
CA ARG A 10 10.47 -14.68 -11.05
C ARG A 10 9.34 -14.47 -12.06
N THR A 11 8.40 -15.41 -12.14
CA THR A 11 7.17 -15.25 -12.93
C THR A 11 6.12 -14.36 -12.24
N LEU A 12 6.24 -14.15 -10.93
CA LEU A 12 5.33 -13.27 -10.16
C LEU A 12 5.53 -11.79 -10.43
N LEU A 13 6.70 -11.40 -10.89
CA LEU A 13 7.09 -10.02 -11.10
C LEU A 13 7.68 -9.95 -12.51
N GLY A 14 6.92 -9.37 -13.43
CA GLY A 14 7.12 -9.53 -14.88
C GLY A 14 8.56 -9.29 -15.35
N PRO A 15 8.94 -9.90 -16.48
CA PRO A 15 10.31 -9.84 -16.96
C PRO A 15 10.68 -8.40 -17.37
N ARG A 16 11.60 -7.77 -16.64
CA ARG A 16 12.41 -6.69 -17.23
C ARG A 16 13.33 -7.31 -18.27
N ARG A 17 12.98 -7.19 -19.56
CA ARG A 17 13.95 -7.35 -20.66
C ARG A 17 14.93 -6.17 -20.61
N GLY A 18 15.94 -6.28 -19.76
CA GLY A 18 17.15 -5.45 -19.77
C GLY A 18 18.33 -6.32 -20.21
N GLY A 19 18.85 -6.08 -21.41
CA GLY A 19 19.89 -6.88 -22.03
C GLY A 19 21.14 -7.03 -21.16
N GLY A 20 21.61 -8.27 -21.01
CA GLY A 20 22.89 -8.56 -20.40
C GLY A 20 24.02 -8.04 -21.28
N LEU A 21 24.61 -6.90 -20.90
CA LEU A 21 25.92 -6.50 -21.40
C LEU A 21 26.97 -7.36 -20.70
N ARG A 22 27.40 -8.43 -21.38
CA ARG A 22 28.64 -9.13 -21.06
C ARG A 22 29.83 -8.21 -21.34
N GLY A 23 30.17 -7.37 -20.37
CA GLY A 23 31.42 -6.62 -20.34
C GLY A 23 32.54 -7.48 -19.76
N ARG A 24 33.41 -8.00 -20.64
CA ARG A 24 34.67 -8.65 -20.28
C ARG A 24 35.69 -7.54 -20.03
N GLY A 25 36.08 -7.31 -18.78
CA GLY A 25 37.07 -6.29 -18.41
C GLY A 25 37.77 -6.64 -17.10
N GLY A 26 39.08 -6.88 -17.17
CA GLY A 26 39.89 -7.30 -16.03
C GLY A 26 40.32 -6.15 -15.10
N GLY A 27 40.52 -6.50 -13.84
CA GLY A 27 41.50 -5.94 -12.90
C GLY A 27 41.34 -4.48 -12.47
N ARG A 28 40.97 -4.26 -11.19
CA ARG A 28 41.76 -3.52 -10.16
C ARG A 28 40.88 -3.16 -8.95
N GLY A 29 41.45 -3.35 -7.75
CA GLY A 29 41.17 -2.66 -6.48
C GLY A 29 39.71 -2.31 -6.15
N GLY A 30 39.06 -3.13 -5.33
CA GLY A 30 37.74 -2.84 -4.77
C GLY A 30 37.80 -1.66 -3.80
N PHE A 31 37.42 -0.47 -4.28
CA PHE A 31 36.85 0.55 -3.43
C PHE A 31 35.44 0.10 -3.06
N GLY A 32 35.18 -0.12 -1.78
CA GLY A 32 33.85 -0.47 -1.28
C GLY A 32 32.87 0.65 -1.63
N THR A 33 31.73 0.28 -2.22
CA THR A 33 30.63 1.23 -2.48
C THR A 33 30.20 1.92 -1.18
N SER A 34 30.01 3.23 -1.24
CA SER A 34 29.68 4.03 -0.06
C SER A 34 28.30 3.64 0.51
N HIS A 35 28.03 3.99 1.77
CA HIS A 35 26.72 3.73 2.37
C HIS A 35 25.59 4.46 1.60
N GLU A 36 25.85 5.69 1.17
CA GLU A 36 24.92 6.52 0.41
C GLU A 36 24.61 5.92 -0.97
N GLU A 37 25.61 5.38 -1.67
CA GLU A 37 25.40 4.71 -2.96
C GLU A 37 24.53 3.45 -2.81
N LYS A 38 24.75 2.67 -1.76
CA LYS A 38 23.93 1.48 -1.47
C LYS A 38 22.48 1.83 -1.14
N GLU A 39 22.28 2.91 -0.37
CA GLU A 39 20.94 3.41 -0.04
C GLU A 39 20.22 3.92 -1.29
N ALA A 40 20.89 4.70 -2.15
CA ALA A 40 20.31 5.17 -3.41
C ALA A 40 19.90 4.00 -4.35
N VAL A 41 20.70 2.93 -4.41
CA VAL A 41 20.37 1.72 -5.18
C VAL A 41 19.14 1.03 -4.61
N ARG A 42 19.06 0.87 -3.28
CA ARG A 42 17.90 0.29 -2.60
C ARG A 42 16.65 1.14 -2.81
N ASP A 43 16.75 2.45 -2.67
CA ASP A 43 15.63 3.37 -2.88
C ASP A 43 15.13 3.31 -4.32
N SER A 44 16.03 3.22 -5.30
CA SER A 44 15.66 3.03 -6.70
C SER A 44 14.91 1.71 -6.93
N ALA A 45 15.36 0.63 -6.28
CA ALA A 45 14.67 -0.67 -6.34
C ALA A 45 13.28 -0.61 -5.70
N VAL A 46 13.14 0.04 -4.54
CA VAL A 46 11.87 0.26 -3.83
C VAL A 46 10.91 1.09 -4.68
N ARG A 47 11.35 2.22 -5.24
CA ARG A 47 10.50 3.03 -6.12
C ARG A 47 10.02 2.24 -7.34
N GLY A 48 10.83 1.32 -7.84
CA GLY A 48 10.48 0.46 -8.97
C GLY A 48 9.38 -0.56 -8.69
N THR A 49 9.04 -0.86 -7.43
CA THR A 49 7.99 -1.84 -7.10
C THR A 49 6.58 -1.31 -7.37
N ASP A 50 6.40 0.01 -7.41
CA ASP A 50 5.13 0.65 -7.78
C ASP A 50 4.65 0.18 -9.16
N GLN A 51 5.53 0.20 -10.17
CA GLN A 51 5.15 -0.21 -11.52
C GLN A 51 4.87 -1.72 -11.63
N ASP A 52 5.46 -2.55 -10.77
CA ASP A 52 5.08 -3.97 -10.69
C ASP A 52 3.64 -4.14 -10.16
N ALA A 53 3.27 -3.34 -9.15
CA ALA A 53 1.93 -3.31 -8.58
C ALA A 53 0.90 -2.74 -9.57
N ALA A 54 1.25 -1.65 -10.27
CA ALA A 54 0.44 -1.06 -11.34
C ALA A 54 0.14 -2.10 -12.43
N GLY A 55 1.17 -2.83 -12.89
CA GLY A 55 1.00 -3.87 -13.91
C GLY A 55 0.10 -5.03 -13.46
N SER A 56 0.20 -5.45 -12.19
CA SER A 56 -0.70 -6.47 -11.64
C SER A 56 -2.15 -5.99 -11.52
N ARG A 57 -2.34 -4.71 -11.18
CA ARG A 57 -3.66 -4.07 -11.13
C ARG A 57 -4.30 -3.97 -12.52
N VAL A 58 -3.55 -3.50 -13.52
CA VAL A 58 -4.04 -3.44 -14.91
C VAL A 58 -4.40 -4.84 -15.43
N SER A 59 -3.55 -5.85 -15.19
CA SER A 59 -3.87 -7.24 -15.53
C SER A 59 -5.20 -7.70 -14.93
N CYS A 60 -5.49 -7.33 -13.67
CA CYS A 60 -6.78 -7.62 -13.04
C CYS A 60 -7.95 -6.88 -13.70
N VAL A 61 -7.77 -5.63 -14.12
CA VAL A 61 -8.81 -4.84 -14.79
C VAL A 61 -9.13 -5.42 -16.17
N GLU A 62 -8.11 -5.68 -16.99
CA GLU A 62 -8.26 -6.24 -18.34
C GLU A 62 -8.97 -7.60 -18.34
N LEU A 63 -8.73 -8.39 -17.29
CA LEU A 63 -9.34 -9.72 -17.11
C LEU A 63 -10.67 -9.68 -16.33
N GLY A 64 -11.14 -8.51 -15.92
CA GLY A 64 -12.43 -8.34 -15.24
C GLY A 64 -12.44 -8.75 -13.76
N TYR A 65 -11.29 -8.92 -13.11
CA TYR A 65 -11.22 -9.14 -11.66
C TYR A 65 -11.64 -7.88 -10.89
N LEU A 66 -11.15 -6.72 -11.34
CA LEU A 66 -11.35 -5.42 -10.72
C LEU A 66 -12.07 -4.47 -11.67
N ASP A 67 -13.00 -3.68 -11.12
CA ASP A 67 -13.54 -2.50 -11.80
C ASP A 67 -12.73 -1.27 -11.35
N ASP A 68 -11.86 -0.80 -12.24
CA ASP A 68 -11.06 0.39 -12.03
C ASP A 68 -10.75 1.09 -13.36
N PRO A 69 -11.55 2.11 -13.75
CA PRO A 69 -11.38 2.81 -15.02
C PRO A 69 -10.13 3.71 -15.05
N TYR A 70 -9.37 3.79 -13.95
CA TYR A 70 -8.21 4.67 -13.82
C TYR A 70 -6.87 3.93 -13.85
N ALA A 71 -6.86 2.61 -13.63
CA ALA A 71 -5.62 1.83 -13.46
C ALA A 71 -4.68 1.96 -14.67
N GLU A 72 -5.23 1.82 -15.87
CA GLU A 72 -4.46 1.92 -17.13
C GLU A 72 -3.88 3.32 -17.37
N LEU A 73 -4.50 4.37 -16.81
CA LEU A 73 -4.07 5.76 -17.02
C LEU A 73 -2.76 6.10 -16.27
N PHE A 74 -2.37 5.27 -15.30
CA PHE A 74 -1.13 5.42 -14.52
C PHE A 74 -0.05 4.40 -14.89
N ALA A 75 -0.40 3.35 -15.65
CA ALA A 75 0.57 2.36 -16.08
C ALA A 75 1.46 2.93 -17.20
N THR A 76 2.77 2.93 -16.98
CA THR A 76 3.75 3.41 -17.98
C THR A 76 4.25 2.30 -18.89
N GLN A 77 4.06 1.04 -18.49
CA GLN A 77 4.48 -0.14 -19.22
C GLN A 77 3.26 -0.84 -19.80
N ALA A 78 3.42 -1.43 -20.98
CA ALA A 78 2.42 -2.33 -21.54
C ALA A 78 2.15 -3.45 -20.52
N SER A 79 0.87 -3.68 -20.22
CA SER A 79 0.45 -4.74 -19.32
C SER A 79 0.98 -6.08 -19.84
N THR A 80 1.64 -6.82 -18.95
CA THR A 80 1.89 -8.24 -19.17
C THR A 80 0.89 -8.97 -18.31
N ARG A 81 -0.01 -9.71 -18.94
CA ARG A 81 -0.98 -10.57 -18.26
C ARG A 81 -0.25 -11.37 -17.18
N ARG A 82 -0.68 -11.22 -15.93
CA ARG A 82 -0.14 -11.97 -14.80
C ARG A 82 -0.73 -13.37 -14.75
N LEU A 83 -0.04 -14.29 -14.09
CA LEU A 83 -0.55 -15.63 -13.82
C LEU A 83 -1.87 -15.56 -13.03
N PRO A 84 -2.82 -16.50 -13.22
CA PRO A 84 -4.12 -16.46 -12.53
C PRO A 84 -4.01 -16.35 -11.00
N LEU A 85 -3.04 -17.03 -10.37
CA LEU A 85 -2.81 -16.95 -8.93
C LEU A 85 -2.43 -15.54 -8.45
N LEU A 86 -1.73 -14.76 -9.28
CA LEU A 86 -1.35 -13.37 -9.00
C LEU A 86 -2.53 -12.42 -9.15
N ASN A 87 -3.37 -12.64 -10.17
CA ASN A 87 -4.58 -11.85 -10.36
C ASN A 87 -5.52 -12.08 -9.17
N ARG A 88 -5.72 -13.33 -8.75
CA ARG A 88 -6.50 -13.67 -7.56
C ARG A 88 -5.91 -13.07 -6.28
N GLY A 89 -4.59 -13.14 -6.08
CA GLY A 89 -3.91 -12.48 -4.97
C GLY A 89 -4.12 -10.96 -4.97
N THR A 90 -4.01 -10.32 -6.13
CA THR A 90 -4.22 -8.87 -6.31
C THR A 90 -5.69 -8.47 -6.08
N TYR A 91 -6.63 -9.31 -6.52
CA TYR A 91 -8.05 -9.15 -6.22
C TYR A 91 -8.30 -9.17 -4.71
N VAL A 92 -7.81 -10.20 -3.99
CA VAL A 92 -8.00 -10.32 -2.54
C VAL A 92 -7.37 -9.14 -1.80
N ARG A 93 -6.14 -8.76 -2.16
CA ARG A 93 -5.47 -7.56 -1.64
C ARG A 93 -6.34 -6.31 -1.78
N THR A 94 -6.85 -6.06 -3.00
CA THR A 94 -7.61 -4.85 -3.32
C THR A 94 -8.95 -4.85 -2.61
N SER A 95 -9.73 -5.94 -2.71
CA SER A 95 -11.07 -6.02 -2.13
C SER A 95 -11.05 -5.98 -0.60
N ALA A 96 -10.01 -6.51 0.04
CA ALA A 96 -9.86 -6.44 1.49
C ALA A 96 -9.66 -5.00 1.99
N ILE A 97 -8.75 -4.26 1.35
CA ILE A 97 -8.47 -2.87 1.73
C ILE A 97 -9.67 -1.99 1.39
N ASP A 98 -10.26 -2.17 0.21
CA ASP A 98 -11.44 -1.41 -0.20
C ASP A 98 -12.63 -1.67 0.74
N ASN A 99 -12.84 -2.90 1.23
CA ASN A 99 -13.88 -3.20 2.22
C ASN A 99 -13.69 -2.40 3.52
N LEU A 100 -12.45 -2.33 4.04
CA LEU A 100 -12.17 -1.57 5.25
C LEU A 100 -12.33 -0.07 5.02
N VAL A 101 -11.84 0.46 3.89
CA VAL A 101 -12.02 1.87 3.53
C VAL A 101 -13.51 2.22 3.38
N ASP A 102 -14.29 1.37 2.72
CA ASP A 102 -15.74 1.54 2.55
C ASP A 102 -16.46 1.60 3.91
N ARG A 103 -16.13 0.70 4.84
CA ARG A 103 -16.71 0.70 6.19
C ARG A 103 -16.41 1.99 6.93
N PHE A 104 -15.18 2.51 6.83
CA PHE A 104 -14.82 3.79 7.44
C PHE A 104 -15.62 4.97 6.85
N LEU A 105 -15.72 5.03 5.51
CA LEU A 105 -16.42 6.12 4.83
C LEU A 105 -17.94 6.09 5.02
N THR A 106 -18.53 4.89 5.15
CA THR A 106 -19.97 4.71 5.36
C THR A 106 -20.37 4.84 6.83
N THR A 107 -19.42 4.77 7.77
CA THR A 107 -19.66 5.05 9.20
C THR A 107 -19.76 6.56 9.43
N SER A 108 -20.86 7.05 10.00
CA SER A 108 -21.15 8.50 10.09
C SER A 108 -20.93 9.21 8.73
N PRO A 109 -21.71 8.89 7.69
CA PRO A 109 -21.41 9.30 6.30
C PRO A 109 -21.45 10.81 6.07
N THR A 110 -22.06 11.56 6.99
CA THR A 110 -22.11 13.02 6.94
C THR A 110 -20.91 13.68 7.65
N SER A 111 -20.12 12.93 8.43
CA SER A 111 -18.96 13.51 9.12
C SER A 111 -17.74 13.59 8.19
N PRO A 112 -16.90 14.63 8.32
CA PRO A 112 -15.65 14.73 7.57
C PRO A 112 -14.76 13.52 7.81
N LYS A 113 -14.09 13.05 6.76
CA LYS A 113 -13.17 11.92 6.75
C LYS A 113 -11.83 12.35 6.18
N GLN A 114 -10.76 11.81 6.73
CA GLN A 114 -9.41 12.02 6.22
C GLN A 114 -8.77 10.67 5.93
N VAL A 115 -8.10 10.55 4.77
CA VAL A 115 -7.31 9.38 4.41
C VAL A 115 -5.89 9.81 4.09
N ILE A 116 -4.91 9.10 4.65
CA ILE A 116 -3.48 9.28 4.37
C ILE A 116 -2.93 7.98 3.78
N SER A 117 -2.62 7.97 2.49
CA SER A 117 -2.00 6.85 1.79
C SER A 117 -0.48 7.02 1.77
N LEU A 118 0.22 6.15 2.50
CA LEU A 118 1.68 6.11 2.59
C LEU A 118 2.25 5.24 1.47
N GLY A 119 3.16 5.79 0.67
CA GLY A 119 3.70 5.12 -0.51
C GLY A 119 2.61 4.86 -1.55
N ALA A 120 1.81 5.89 -1.85
CA ALA A 120 0.62 5.73 -2.67
C ALA A 120 0.92 5.28 -4.10
N GLY A 121 2.13 5.54 -4.62
CA GLY A 121 2.51 5.20 -6.00
C GLY A 121 1.43 5.59 -7.01
N THR A 122 1.04 4.63 -7.83
CA THR A 122 0.01 4.73 -8.88
C THR A 122 -1.40 4.37 -8.42
N ASP A 123 -1.64 4.29 -7.11
CA ASP A 123 -2.96 3.99 -6.55
C ASP A 123 -4.04 4.94 -7.07
N THR A 124 -5.18 4.37 -7.46
CA THR A 124 -6.32 5.06 -8.05
C THR A 124 -7.45 5.30 -7.06
N ARG A 125 -7.30 4.86 -5.80
CA ARG A 125 -8.39 4.82 -4.82
C ARG A 125 -9.04 6.18 -4.62
N PHE A 126 -8.31 7.28 -4.60
CA PHE A 126 -8.91 8.62 -4.54
C PHE A 126 -9.99 8.82 -5.64
N PHE A 127 -9.65 8.52 -6.89
CA PHE A 127 -10.55 8.68 -8.03
C PHE A 127 -11.77 7.77 -7.94
N ARG A 128 -11.55 6.50 -7.59
CA ARG A 128 -12.62 5.51 -7.39
C ARG A 128 -13.56 5.90 -6.24
N LEU A 129 -13.02 6.38 -5.12
CA LEU A 129 -13.81 6.83 -3.99
C LEU A 129 -14.61 8.10 -4.33
N LYS A 130 -14.05 9.00 -5.13
CA LYS A 130 -14.76 10.21 -5.57
C LYS A 130 -15.97 9.87 -6.45
N ASP A 131 -15.89 8.81 -7.25
CA ASP A 131 -17.02 8.31 -8.03
C ASP A 131 -18.06 7.59 -7.17
N LYS A 132 -17.59 6.73 -6.26
CA LYS A 132 -18.46 5.91 -5.42
C LYS A 132 -19.19 6.73 -4.35
N TYR A 133 -18.54 7.75 -3.80
CA TYR A 133 -19.06 8.60 -2.74
C TYR A 133 -18.91 10.10 -3.10
N PRO A 134 -19.63 10.61 -4.12
CA PRO A 134 -19.42 11.95 -4.65
C PRO A 134 -19.68 13.07 -3.63
N ASN A 135 -20.56 12.80 -2.66
CA ASN A 135 -20.99 13.70 -1.59
C ASN A 135 -20.20 13.53 -0.28
N ALA A 136 -19.25 12.58 -0.20
CA ALA A 136 -18.45 12.41 1.01
C ALA A 136 -17.56 13.64 1.25
N GLN A 137 -17.51 14.09 2.49
CA GLN A 137 -16.59 15.13 2.95
C GLN A 137 -15.21 14.50 3.19
N LEU A 138 -14.47 14.22 2.11
CA LEU A 138 -13.21 13.49 2.15
C LEU A 138 -12.02 14.39 1.83
N ILE A 139 -11.04 14.40 2.73
CA ILE A 139 -9.70 14.96 2.52
C ILE A 139 -8.73 13.80 2.29
N TYR A 140 -8.13 13.71 1.11
CA TYR A 140 -7.24 12.60 0.74
C TYR A 140 -5.80 13.08 0.58
N HIS A 141 -4.88 12.42 1.26
CA HIS A 141 -3.44 12.69 1.23
C HIS A 141 -2.71 11.48 0.66
N GLU A 142 -1.82 11.71 -0.29
CA GLU A 142 -0.89 10.72 -0.82
C GLU A 142 0.54 11.18 -0.58
N LEU A 143 1.36 10.34 0.03
CA LEU A 143 2.76 10.61 0.32
C LEU A 143 3.62 9.60 -0.43
N ASP A 144 4.56 10.07 -1.24
CA ASP A 144 5.52 9.20 -1.94
C ASP A 144 6.79 9.99 -2.31
N PHE A 145 7.83 9.31 -2.79
CA PHE A 145 9.01 9.97 -3.32
C PHE A 145 8.66 10.94 -4.46
N SER A 146 9.39 12.07 -4.53
CA SER A 146 9.18 13.11 -5.56
C SER A 146 9.16 12.56 -7.00
N SER A 147 9.95 11.52 -7.32
CA SER A 147 9.91 10.90 -8.65
C SER A 147 8.59 10.20 -8.95
N ASN A 148 7.96 9.57 -7.95
CA ASN A 148 6.68 8.87 -8.10
C ASN A 148 5.53 9.88 -8.16
N THR A 149 5.53 10.89 -7.29
CA THR A 149 4.52 11.95 -7.31
C THR A 149 4.59 12.76 -8.61
N THR A 150 5.78 13.07 -9.12
CA THR A 150 5.97 13.72 -10.43
C THR A 150 5.35 12.88 -11.56
N ALA A 151 5.61 11.57 -11.60
CA ALA A 151 5.04 10.68 -12.61
C ALA A 151 3.51 10.58 -12.50
N LYS A 152 2.97 10.55 -11.27
CA LYS A 152 1.53 10.56 -11.02
C LYS A 152 0.88 11.85 -11.50
N LEU A 153 1.44 13.00 -11.14
CA LEU A 153 0.94 14.32 -11.55
C LEU A 153 1.02 14.50 -13.06
N HIS A 154 2.09 13.99 -13.70
CA HIS A 154 2.16 13.95 -15.17
C HIS A 154 0.98 13.18 -15.77
N SER A 155 0.65 12.01 -15.24
CA SER A 155 -0.48 11.19 -15.71
C SER A 155 -1.83 11.88 -15.48
N ILE A 156 -2.02 12.52 -14.32
CA ILE A 156 -3.23 13.29 -14.00
C ILE A 156 -3.44 14.45 -14.98
N ARG A 157 -2.36 15.15 -15.36
CA ARG A 157 -2.43 16.23 -16.36
C ARG A 157 -2.73 15.71 -17.76
N LYS A 158 -2.11 14.58 -18.12
CA LYS A 158 -2.18 14.02 -19.47
C LYS A 158 -3.58 13.48 -19.80
N HIS A 159 -4.25 12.87 -18.82
CA HIS A 159 -5.54 12.22 -19.03
C HIS A 159 -6.69 13.05 -18.45
N SER A 160 -7.60 13.50 -19.31
CA SER A 160 -8.75 14.32 -18.93
C SER A 160 -9.65 13.65 -17.88
N GLN A 161 -9.80 12.32 -17.93
CA GLN A 161 -10.56 11.53 -16.97
C GLN A 161 -10.07 11.70 -15.53
N LEU A 162 -8.75 11.85 -15.34
CA LEU A 162 -8.14 12.10 -14.04
C LEU A 162 -8.23 13.59 -13.69
N HIS A 163 -7.87 14.46 -14.63
CA HIS A 163 -7.84 15.90 -14.41
C HIS A 163 -9.20 16.47 -13.98
N GLN A 164 -10.30 15.97 -14.57
CA GLN A 164 -11.66 16.40 -14.24
C GLN A 164 -12.11 16.03 -12.82
N LYS A 165 -11.39 15.16 -12.11
CA LYS A 165 -11.67 14.81 -10.70
C LYS A 165 -11.06 15.80 -9.72
N LEU A 166 -10.16 16.67 -10.19
CA LEU A 166 -9.59 17.73 -9.38
C LEU A 166 -10.58 18.90 -9.24
N PRO A 167 -10.58 19.63 -8.10
CA PRO A 167 -11.42 20.81 -7.94
C PRO A 167 -11.07 21.90 -8.96
N THR A 168 -12.09 22.49 -9.60
CA THR A 168 -11.96 23.50 -10.66
C THR A 168 -11.31 24.81 -10.22
N ASN A 169 -11.33 25.11 -8.92
CA ASN A 169 -10.84 26.38 -8.36
C ASN A 169 -9.41 26.28 -7.79
N THR A 170 -8.65 25.27 -8.21
CA THR A 170 -7.26 25.07 -7.74
C THR A 170 -6.26 25.64 -8.74
N HIS A 171 -5.05 25.97 -8.26
CA HIS A 171 -3.98 26.41 -9.15
C HIS A 171 -3.74 25.36 -10.24
N PRO A 172 -3.52 25.78 -11.50
CA PRO A 172 -3.24 24.85 -12.57
C PRO A 172 -1.98 24.05 -12.23
N LEU A 173 -2.06 22.73 -12.42
CA LEU A 173 -0.90 21.85 -12.28
C LEU A 173 0.22 22.38 -13.20
N SER A 174 1.43 22.56 -12.68
CA SER A 174 2.61 22.96 -13.47
C SER A 174 3.31 21.72 -14.04
N PRO A 175 3.93 21.76 -15.24
CA PRO A 175 4.52 20.56 -15.86
C PRO A 175 5.65 19.95 -15.03
N GLN A 176 6.29 20.77 -14.20
CA GLN A 176 7.38 20.41 -13.30
C GLN A 176 6.93 20.23 -11.85
N SER A 177 5.63 20.22 -11.56
CA SER A 177 5.10 19.98 -10.21
C SER A 177 5.35 18.54 -9.77
N ASP A 178 5.95 18.38 -8.60
CA ASP A 178 6.03 17.12 -7.85
C ASP A 178 5.06 17.07 -6.66
N SER A 179 4.32 18.16 -6.43
CA SER A 179 3.27 18.30 -5.41
C SER A 179 1.97 18.86 -5.98
N TYR A 180 0.87 18.56 -5.31
CA TYR A 180 -0.45 19.15 -5.59
C TYR A 180 -1.25 19.27 -4.30
N HIS A 181 -1.95 20.38 -4.13
CA HIS A 181 -2.73 20.65 -2.92
C HIS A 181 -4.09 21.23 -3.27
N SER A 182 -5.13 20.67 -2.68
CA SER A 182 -6.51 21.13 -2.81
C SER A 182 -7.31 20.77 -1.56
N PRO A 183 -8.52 21.33 -1.38
CA PRO A 183 -9.34 20.98 -0.22
C PRO A 183 -9.70 19.49 -0.08
N ILE A 184 -9.62 18.70 -1.16
CA ILE A 184 -10.05 17.28 -1.15
C ILE A 184 -8.96 16.29 -1.56
N TYR A 185 -7.89 16.73 -2.23
CA TYR A 185 -6.82 15.86 -2.71
C TYR A 185 -5.47 16.54 -2.64
N ASN A 186 -4.53 15.89 -1.98
CA ASN A 186 -3.21 16.41 -1.67
C ASN A 186 -2.15 15.35 -1.97
N ILE A 187 -1.19 15.65 -2.83
CA ILE A 187 -0.05 14.79 -3.19
C ILE A 187 1.22 15.47 -2.69
N HIS A 188 1.94 14.77 -1.80
CA HIS A 188 3.11 15.28 -1.10
C HIS A 188 4.38 14.51 -1.56
N PRO A 189 5.35 15.19 -2.21
CA PRO A 189 6.65 14.61 -2.54
C PRO A 189 7.48 14.48 -1.26
N LEU A 190 7.36 13.34 -0.60
CA LEU A 190 7.93 13.13 0.72
C LEU A 190 8.59 11.75 0.85
N ASP A 191 9.88 11.78 1.19
CA ASP A 191 10.53 10.62 1.79
C ASP A 191 10.02 10.44 3.23
N LEU A 192 9.26 9.36 3.47
CA LEU A 192 8.67 9.07 4.78
C LEU A 192 9.71 8.99 5.92
N ARG A 193 10.98 8.70 5.62
CA ARG A 193 12.06 8.67 6.63
C ARG A 193 12.27 10.03 7.29
N SER A 194 11.95 11.12 6.60
CA SER A 194 12.04 12.48 7.16
C SER A 194 11.05 12.70 8.32
N LEU A 195 9.92 11.98 8.34
CA LEU A 195 8.96 11.98 9.45
C LEU A 195 9.51 11.28 10.70
N ALA A 196 10.47 10.36 10.55
CA ALA A 196 11.14 9.70 11.67
C ALA A 196 12.31 10.51 12.22
N ALA A 197 12.91 11.37 11.39
CA ALA A 197 14.09 12.15 11.73
C ALA A 197 13.78 13.46 12.47
N SER A 198 12.52 13.70 12.83
CA SER A 198 12.10 14.95 13.46
C SER A 198 12.69 15.12 14.87
N SER A 199 13.24 16.30 15.13
CA SER A 199 13.79 16.72 16.42
C SER A 199 13.28 18.13 16.77
N SER A 200 13.67 18.68 17.93
CA SER A 200 13.36 20.08 18.27
C SER A 200 13.88 21.07 17.21
N ASP A 201 15.01 20.74 16.59
CA ASP A 201 15.74 21.62 15.67
C ASP A 201 15.38 21.35 14.21
N THR A 202 14.71 20.23 13.93
CA THR A 202 14.24 19.84 12.61
C THR A 202 12.80 19.35 12.74
N PRO A 203 11.80 20.25 12.69
CA PRO A 203 10.41 19.85 12.82
C PRO A 203 9.98 18.93 11.68
N PRO A 204 8.93 18.10 11.88
CA PRO A 204 8.35 17.34 10.79
C PRO A 204 7.97 18.24 9.59
N PRO A 205 8.16 17.76 8.35
CA PRO A 205 7.71 18.44 7.14
C PRO A 205 6.25 18.89 7.19
N ASN A 206 5.92 20.06 6.66
CA ASN A 206 4.52 20.49 6.65
C ASN A 206 3.70 19.62 5.68
N LEU A 207 2.47 19.23 6.08
CA LEU A 207 1.49 18.54 5.25
C LEU A 207 0.27 19.46 5.06
N PRO A 208 0.26 20.33 4.02
CA PRO A 208 -0.85 21.24 3.77
C PRO A 208 -2.20 20.53 3.72
N ASN A 209 -3.23 21.20 4.25
CA ASN A 209 -4.63 20.76 4.31
C ASN A 209 -4.90 19.53 5.20
N LEU A 210 -3.89 18.99 5.90
CA LEU A 210 -4.12 17.95 6.89
C LEU A 210 -4.83 18.57 8.09
N ASP A 211 -6.02 18.05 8.41
CA ASP A 211 -6.81 18.53 9.54
C ASP A 211 -6.50 17.68 10.80
N PRO A 212 -6.00 18.28 11.88
CA PRO A 212 -5.64 17.56 13.11
C PRO A 212 -6.85 17.03 13.89
N SER A 213 -8.08 17.44 13.54
CA SER A 213 -9.32 17.14 14.27
C SER A 213 -10.22 16.14 13.55
N VAL A 214 -9.94 15.82 12.29
CA VAL A 214 -10.77 14.92 11.46
C VAL A 214 -10.34 13.47 11.66
N SER A 215 -11.32 12.57 11.84
CA SER A 215 -11.10 11.12 11.92
C SER A 215 -10.28 10.65 10.72
N THR A 216 -9.13 10.02 11.00
CA THR A 216 -8.09 9.78 9.98
C THR A 216 -7.79 8.30 9.81
N LEU A 217 -7.93 7.81 8.59
CA LEU A 217 -7.50 6.48 8.18
C LEU A 217 -6.14 6.56 7.47
N ILE A 218 -5.14 5.90 8.02
CA ILE A 218 -3.79 5.78 7.46
C ILE A 218 -3.70 4.43 6.74
N LEU A 219 -3.21 4.43 5.50
CA LEU A 219 -3.00 3.24 4.68
C LEU A 219 -1.51 3.04 4.46
N SER A 220 -1.04 1.81 4.66
CA SER A 220 0.26 1.36 4.15
C SER A 220 0.10 0.02 3.46
N GLU A 221 -0.04 0.09 2.15
CA GLU A 221 -0.23 -1.05 1.27
C GLU A 221 1.12 -1.39 0.60
N MET A 222 1.87 -2.35 1.15
CA MET A 222 3.25 -2.64 0.73
C MET A 222 4.20 -1.43 0.81
N CYS A 223 4.03 -0.49 1.75
CA CYS A 223 4.90 0.67 1.89
C CYS A 223 5.88 0.56 3.08
N LEU A 224 5.36 0.53 4.31
CA LEU A 224 6.18 0.55 5.53
C LEU A 224 7.08 -0.69 5.65
N ILE A 225 6.75 -1.76 4.93
CA ILE A 225 7.52 -3.00 4.82
C ILE A 225 8.99 -2.80 4.42
N TYR A 226 9.28 -1.73 3.66
CA TYR A 226 10.61 -1.43 3.17
C TYR A 226 11.49 -0.69 4.20
N LEU A 227 10.95 -0.28 5.34
CA LEU A 227 11.64 0.53 6.34
C LEU A 227 12.03 -0.29 7.58
N GLN A 228 12.97 0.22 8.38
CA GLN A 228 13.31 -0.39 9.67
C GLN A 228 12.14 -0.25 10.66
N ALA A 229 11.93 -1.25 11.50
CA ALA A 229 10.83 -1.26 12.48
C ALA A 229 10.84 -0.01 13.38
N SER A 230 12.01 0.42 13.85
CA SER A 230 12.16 1.65 14.65
C SER A 230 11.78 2.91 13.87
N THR A 231 12.19 3.02 12.60
CA THR A 231 11.80 4.12 11.71
C THR A 231 10.30 4.16 11.52
N VAL A 232 9.66 3.01 11.29
CA VAL A 232 8.20 2.92 11.14
C VAL A 232 7.47 3.38 12.41
N SER A 233 7.92 2.92 13.58
CA SER A 233 7.34 3.36 14.86
C SER A 233 7.43 4.87 15.04
N SER A 234 8.56 5.49 14.65
CA SER A 234 8.72 6.95 14.70
C SER A 234 7.80 7.66 13.70
N ILE A 235 7.65 7.17 12.46
CA ILE A 235 6.72 7.74 11.47
C ILE A 235 5.29 7.76 12.01
N LEU A 236 4.82 6.61 12.51
CA LEU A 236 3.46 6.47 13.02
C LEU A 236 3.25 7.34 14.27
N LYS A 237 4.25 7.42 15.15
CA LYS A 237 4.21 8.36 16.29
C LYS A 237 4.06 9.80 15.81
N THR A 238 4.82 10.24 14.81
CA THR A 238 4.69 11.59 14.25
C THR A 238 3.28 11.87 13.73
N PHE A 239 2.64 10.94 13.03
CA PHE A 239 1.21 11.10 12.67
C PHE A 239 0.30 11.24 13.88
N LEU A 240 0.43 10.34 14.85
CA LEU A 240 -0.49 10.24 15.97
C LEU A 240 -0.31 11.31 17.05
N THR A 241 0.86 11.96 17.11
CA THR A 241 1.18 12.93 18.17
C THR A 241 1.52 14.34 17.66
N HIS A 242 1.92 14.49 16.41
CA HIS A 242 2.24 15.80 15.83
C HIS A 242 1.16 16.29 14.87
N TYR A 243 0.77 15.47 13.89
CA TYR A 243 -0.23 15.90 12.89
C TYR A 243 -1.67 15.75 13.37
N LEU A 244 -1.97 14.75 14.19
CA LEU A 244 -3.31 14.52 14.72
C LEU A 244 -3.37 14.91 16.19
N SER A 245 -4.49 15.51 16.60
CA SER A 245 -4.75 15.75 18.01
C SER A 245 -4.79 14.41 18.77
N PRO A 246 -4.35 14.35 20.04
CA PRO A 246 -4.35 13.12 20.82
C PRO A 246 -5.73 12.45 20.92
N THR A 247 -6.79 13.24 20.85
CA THR A 247 -8.19 12.81 20.92
C THR A 247 -8.80 12.51 19.55
N THR A 248 -8.09 12.71 18.45
CA THR A 248 -8.64 12.45 17.11
C THR A 248 -8.63 10.96 16.82
N PRO A 249 -9.79 10.36 16.45
CA PRO A 249 -9.84 8.97 16.02
C PRO A 249 -8.85 8.73 14.89
N ALA A 250 -8.05 7.67 15.01
CA ALA A 250 -7.09 7.30 13.99
C ALA A 250 -7.04 5.78 13.83
N SER A 251 -6.95 5.32 12.59
CA SER A 251 -6.73 3.90 12.28
C SER A 251 -5.62 3.73 11.27
N LEU A 252 -4.91 2.61 11.34
CA LEU A 252 -3.94 2.17 10.36
C LEU A 252 -4.42 0.86 9.76
N ILE A 253 -4.38 0.75 8.42
CA ILE A 253 -4.50 -0.50 7.68
C ILE A 253 -3.16 -0.82 7.03
N LEU A 254 -2.65 -2.02 7.30
CA LEU A 254 -1.44 -2.59 6.73
C LEU A 254 -1.81 -3.73 5.79
N TYR A 255 -1.18 -3.76 4.62
CA TYR A 255 -1.07 -4.97 3.79
C TYR A 255 0.41 -5.26 3.58
N GLU A 256 0.91 -6.35 4.14
CA GLU A 256 2.32 -6.74 4.13
C GLU A 256 2.46 -8.28 4.06
N PRO A 257 3.60 -8.81 3.59
CA PRO A 257 3.89 -10.23 3.70
C PRO A 257 4.13 -10.65 5.15
N ILE A 258 3.96 -11.94 5.41
CA ILE A 258 4.28 -12.64 6.68
C ILE A 258 4.92 -14.00 6.37
N LEU A 259 5.31 -14.72 7.42
CA LEU A 259 5.87 -16.07 7.39
C LEU A 259 7.19 -16.18 6.60
N PRO A 260 8.24 -15.41 6.95
CA PRO A 260 9.49 -15.36 6.19
C PRO A 260 10.33 -16.64 6.27
N HIS A 261 10.05 -17.49 7.25
CA HIS A 261 10.95 -18.57 7.63
C HIS A 261 10.63 -19.91 6.99
N ASP A 262 9.45 -20.07 6.39
CA ASP A 262 9.11 -21.32 5.70
C ASP A 262 9.74 -21.38 4.29
N ALA A 263 9.46 -22.44 3.54
CA ALA A 263 10.08 -22.61 2.24
C ALA A 263 9.63 -21.54 1.21
N PHE A 264 8.37 -21.11 1.25
CA PHE A 264 7.85 -20.05 0.39
C PHE A 264 8.43 -18.70 0.80
N GLY A 265 8.38 -18.35 2.09
CA GLY A 265 8.93 -17.11 2.63
C GLY A 265 10.41 -16.93 2.31
N ARG A 266 11.23 -17.98 2.50
CA ARG A 266 12.66 -17.93 2.16
C ARG A 266 12.90 -17.73 0.66
N THR A 267 12.09 -18.35 -0.18
CA THR A 267 12.16 -18.20 -1.64
C THR A 267 11.77 -16.78 -2.06
N MET A 268 10.69 -16.23 -1.50
CA MET A 268 10.26 -14.85 -1.71
C MET A 268 11.35 -13.85 -1.32
N ILE A 269 11.93 -13.98 -0.13
CA ILE A 269 13.01 -13.11 0.35
C ILE A 269 14.24 -13.23 -0.54
N SER A 270 14.64 -14.45 -0.92
CA SER A 270 15.77 -14.67 -1.81
C SER A 270 15.55 -13.98 -3.15
N ASN A 271 14.38 -14.16 -3.77
CA ASN A 271 14.06 -13.53 -5.05
C ASN A 271 14.04 -11.99 -4.97
N LEU A 272 13.46 -11.41 -3.93
CA LEU A 272 13.48 -9.96 -3.72
C LEU A 272 14.90 -9.42 -3.51
N SER A 273 15.74 -10.17 -2.80
CA SER A 273 17.14 -9.77 -2.54
C SER A 273 17.95 -9.64 -3.84
N THR A 274 17.69 -10.47 -4.85
CA THR A 274 18.34 -10.36 -6.18
C THR A 274 18.00 -9.06 -6.92
N ARG A 275 16.94 -8.37 -6.50
CA ARG A 275 16.49 -7.08 -7.03
C ARG A 275 16.86 -5.90 -6.12
N ASN A 276 17.72 -6.11 -5.13
CA ASN A 276 18.07 -5.14 -4.08
C ASN A 276 16.88 -4.70 -3.21
N ILE A 277 15.86 -5.55 -3.08
CA ILE A 277 14.70 -5.31 -2.21
C ILE A 277 14.91 -6.08 -0.90
N VAL A 278 14.80 -5.38 0.21
CA VAL A 278 14.86 -5.94 1.57
C VAL A 278 13.60 -5.51 2.31
N LEU A 279 13.07 -6.40 3.16
CA LEU A 279 11.83 -6.21 3.91
C LEU A 279 12.12 -6.25 5.43
N PRO A 280 12.65 -5.17 6.05
CA PRO A 280 13.08 -5.25 7.45
C PRO A 280 11.94 -5.53 8.43
N THR A 281 10.73 -4.99 8.21
CA THR A 281 9.60 -5.25 9.11
C THR A 281 9.08 -6.68 9.00
N LEU A 282 9.27 -7.37 7.87
CA LEU A 282 8.92 -8.79 7.74
C LEU A 282 9.76 -9.66 8.69
N THR A 283 11.04 -9.30 8.87
CA THR A 283 11.91 -9.99 9.83
C THR A 283 11.56 -9.62 11.27
N ALA A 284 11.15 -8.37 11.52
CA ALA A 284 10.79 -7.90 12.86
C ALA A 284 9.41 -8.38 13.33
N TYR A 285 8.48 -8.58 12.40
CA TYR A 285 7.10 -8.99 12.66
C TYR A 285 6.72 -10.16 11.74
N PRO A 286 7.32 -11.34 11.94
CA PRO A 286 7.21 -12.48 11.03
C PRO A 286 5.81 -13.10 10.99
N GLU A 287 5.02 -13.02 12.06
CA GLU A 287 3.72 -13.66 12.16
C GLU A 287 2.56 -12.66 12.29
N LEU A 288 1.35 -13.16 12.09
CA LEU A 288 0.13 -12.35 12.21
C LEU A 288 -0.05 -11.76 13.62
N GLY A 289 0.34 -12.53 14.65
CA GLY A 289 0.35 -12.07 16.03
C GLY A 289 1.32 -10.90 16.26
N ASP A 290 2.48 -10.91 15.60
CA ASP A 290 3.46 -9.83 15.70
C ASP A 290 2.95 -8.54 15.05
N GLN A 291 2.24 -8.65 13.92
CA GLN A 291 1.60 -7.49 13.27
C GLN A 291 0.52 -6.86 14.17
N ARG A 292 -0.27 -7.67 14.89
CA ARG A 292 -1.22 -7.16 15.90
C ARG A 292 -0.50 -6.44 17.04
N MET A 293 0.55 -7.03 17.57
CA MET A 293 1.35 -6.42 18.64
C MET A 293 2.04 -5.13 18.19
N ARG A 294 2.53 -5.07 16.95
CA ARG A 294 3.06 -3.87 16.32
C ARG A 294 2.04 -2.74 16.30
N LEU A 295 0.81 -3.01 15.88
CA LEU A 295 -0.27 -2.00 15.87
C LEU A 295 -0.50 -1.43 17.28
N LYS A 296 -0.64 -2.29 18.28
CA LYS A 296 -0.78 -1.87 19.67
C LYS A 296 0.38 -0.99 20.14
N GLN A 297 1.61 -1.42 19.87
CA GLN A 297 2.84 -0.69 20.24
C GLN A 297 2.94 0.68 19.56
N CYS A 298 2.36 0.82 18.36
CA CYS A 298 2.34 2.08 17.62
C CYS A 298 1.24 3.05 18.08
N GLY A 299 0.46 2.72 19.13
CA GLY A 299 -0.54 3.61 19.71
C GLY A 299 -1.98 3.35 19.27
N PHE A 300 -2.23 2.25 18.58
CA PHE A 300 -3.59 1.78 18.23
C PHE A 300 -4.10 0.84 19.33
N ILE A 301 -4.58 1.44 20.42
CA ILE A 301 -4.80 0.74 21.69
C ILE A 301 -6.23 0.24 21.92
N ASP A 302 -7.23 0.84 21.26
CA ASP A 302 -8.64 0.49 21.47
C ASP A 302 -9.04 -0.79 20.73
N GLY A 303 -8.32 -1.10 19.65
CA GLY A 303 -8.36 -2.41 19.05
C GLY A 303 -7.33 -2.60 17.95
N TYR A 304 -6.98 -3.86 17.72
CA TYR A 304 -6.03 -4.29 16.71
C TYR A 304 -6.39 -5.71 16.29
N LYS A 305 -6.63 -5.88 14.99
CA LYS A 305 -7.08 -7.12 14.38
C LYS A 305 -6.18 -7.47 13.21
N GLY A 306 -6.24 -8.71 12.75
CA GLY A 306 -5.54 -9.10 11.54
C GLY A 306 -5.99 -10.44 10.99
N ALA A 307 -5.87 -10.61 9.68
CA ALA A 307 -6.15 -11.86 8.98
C ALA A 307 -5.16 -12.06 7.82
N ASP A 308 -4.75 -13.30 7.59
CA ASP A 308 -4.06 -13.65 6.35
C ASP A 308 -5.02 -13.58 5.16
N THR A 309 -4.49 -13.39 3.95
CA THR A 309 -5.34 -13.19 2.77
C THR A 309 -6.11 -14.46 2.37
N ARG A 310 -5.70 -15.64 2.86
CA ARG A 310 -6.48 -16.87 2.69
C ARG A 310 -7.73 -16.84 3.57
N PHE A 311 -7.62 -16.40 4.82
CA PHE A 311 -8.76 -16.20 5.70
C PHE A 311 -9.72 -15.17 5.10
N ILE A 312 -9.19 -14.06 4.60
CA ILE A 312 -9.98 -13.01 3.94
C ILE A 312 -10.71 -13.57 2.72
N TRP A 313 -10.03 -14.27 1.81
CA TRP A 313 -10.66 -14.91 0.66
C TRP A 313 -11.82 -15.82 1.08
N ARG A 314 -11.63 -16.61 2.14
CA ARG A 314 -12.66 -17.55 2.61
C ARG A 314 -13.84 -16.86 3.30
N ASN A 315 -13.60 -15.80 4.07
CA ASN A 315 -14.57 -15.29 5.03
C ASN A 315 -15.14 -13.89 4.70
N TRP A 316 -14.46 -13.10 3.86
CA TRP A 316 -14.87 -11.75 3.52
C TRP A 316 -15.43 -11.66 2.09
N VAL A 317 -14.92 -12.47 1.18
CA VAL A 317 -15.43 -12.56 -0.20
C VAL A 317 -16.65 -13.47 -0.23
N SER A 318 -17.74 -13.01 -0.84
CA SER A 318 -18.98 -13.79 -0.95
C SER A 318 -18.83 -14.98 -1.91
N GLU A 319 -19.72 -15.96 -1.82
CA GLU A 319 -19.68 -17.12 -2.73
C GLU A 319 -19.93 -16.68 -4.19
N GLU A 320 -20.82 -15.70 -4.41
CA GLU A 320 -21.10 -15.17 -5.75
C GLU A 320 -19.84 -14.52 -6.36
N GLU A 321 -19.08 -13.76 -5.57
CA GLU A 321 -17.83 -13.16 -6.04
C GLU A 321 -16.74 -14.23 -6.27
N LYS A 322 -16.69 -15.29 -5.44
CA LYS A 322 -15.77 -16.41 -5.66
C LYS A 322 -16.09 -17.14 -6.96
N GLU A 323 -17.36 -17.39 -7.26
CA GLU A 323 -17.82 -17.99 -8.51
C GLU A 323 -17.49 -17.11 -9.71
N ARG A 324 -17.77 -15.79 -9.61
CA ARG A 324 -17.43 -14.82 -10.65
C ARG A 324 -15.94 -14.84 -10.94
N VAL A 325 -15.09 -14.72 -9.92
CA VAL A 325 -13.63 -14.75 -10.05
C VAL A 325 -13.13 -16.08 -10.61
N ALA A 326 -13.72 -17.21 -10.20
CA ALA A 326 -13.36 -18.53 -10.71
C ALA A 326 -13.68 -18.69 -12.20
N SER A 327 -14.69 -17.99 -12.71
CA SER A 327 -15.09 -18.03 -14.13
C SER A 327 -14.18 -17.23 -15.07
N LEU A 328 -13.36 -16.30 -14.55
CA LEU A 328 -12.50 -15.42 -15.37
C LEU A 328 -11.30 -16.18 -15.95
N GLU A 329 -10.66 -17.02 -15.15
CA GLU A 329 -9.47 -17.79 -15.52
C GLU A 329 -9.43 -19.14 -14.81
N MET A 330 -9.04 -20.17 -15.56
CA MET A 330 -8.74 -21.50 -15.02
C MET A 330 -7.53 -21.44 -14.09
N LEU A 331 -7.60 -22.13 -12.96
CA LEU A 331 -6.51 -22.28 -12.01
C LEU A 331 -6.49 -23.73 -11.52
N ASP A 332 -5.53 -24.50 -12.01
CA ASP A 332 -5.39 -25.92 -11.68
C ASP A 332 -4.65 -26.13 -10.34
N GLU A 333 -3.77 -25.19 -9.97
CA GLU A 333 -2.90 -25.27 -8.79
C GLU A 333 -3.48 -24.46 -7.60
N LEU A 334 -4.61 -24.91 -7.06
CA LEU A 334 -5.28 -24.26 -5.93
C LEU A 334 -4.39 -24.21 -4.67
N GLU A 335 -3.53 -25.21 -4.47
CA GLU A 335 -2.63 -25.23 -3.32
C GLU A 335 -1.53 -24.17 -3.40
N GLU A 336 -1.11 -23.77 -4.61
CA GLU A 336 -0.15 -22.68 -4.78
C GLU A 336 -0.79 -21.32 -4.47
N LEU A 337 -2.04 -21.13 -4.91
CA LEU A 337 -2.82 -19.96 -4.49
C LEU A 337 -3.00 -19.94 -2.97
N GLU A 338 -3.35 -21.08 -2.37
CA GLU A 338 -3.49 -21.17 -0.91
C GLU A 338 -2.18 -20.85 -0.19
N LEU A 339 -1.05 -21.32 -0.72
CA LEU A 339 0.27 -21.01 -0.19
C LEU A 339 0.56 -19.51 -0.31
N LEU A 340 0.36 -18.90 -1.48
CA LEU A 340 0.55 -17.46 -1.67
C LEU A 340 -0.32 -16.64 -0.70
N LEU A 341 -1.60 -16.97 -0.59
CA LEU A 341 -2.54 -16.19 0.21
C LEU A 341 -2.26 -16.27 1.72
N ARG A 342 -1.60 -17.33 2.21
CA ARG A 342 -1.18 -17.40 3.62
C ARG A 342 0.01 -16.52 3.96
N HIS A 343 0.76 -16.09 2.95
CA HIS A 343 1.99 -15.32 3.11
C HIS A 343 1.80 -13.80 3.01
N TYR A 344 0.57 -13.34 2.90
CA TYR A 344 0.20 -11.93 2.98
C TYR A 344 -0.91 -11.77 4.00
N CYS A 345 -0.92 -10.65 4.71
CA CYS A 345 -1.97 -10.34 5.66
C CYS A 345 -2.47 -8.91 5.51
N VAL A 346 -3.72 -8.69 5.92
CA VAL A 346 -4.23 -7.38 6.28
C VAL A 346 -4.30 -7.29 7.79
N ALA A 347 -3.63 -6.30 8.36
CA ALA A 347 -3.69 -5.98 9.79
C ALA A 347 -4.20 -4.55 9.95
N TRP A 348 -5.15 -4.34 10.86
CA TRP A 348 -5.71 -3.01 11.09
C TRP A 348 -5.87 -2.74 12.58
N GLY A 349 -5.48 -1.55 13.00
CA GLY A 349 -5.56 -1.09 14.38
C GLY A 349 -6.15 0.30 14.45
N TRP A 350 -6.76 0.64 15.58
CA TRP A 350 -7.34 1.95 15.80
C TRP A 350 -7.17 2.46 17.23
N ARG A 351 -7.27 3.77 17.34
CA ARG A 351 -7.65 4.48 18.55
C ARG A 351 -8.90 5.30 18.24
N ASP A 352 -9.87 5.28 19.14
CA ASP A 352 -11.02 6.16 19.11
C ASP A 352 -10.86 7.29 20.13
N SER A 353 -11.67 8.34 19.99
CA SER A 353 -11.60 9.49 20.88
C SER A 353 -12.12 9.18 22.28
N ALA A 354 -11.44 9.68 23.32
CA ALA A 354 -12.02 9.79 24.66
C ALA A 354 -13.09 10.91 24.77
N SER A 355 -13.11 11.88 23.84
CA SER A 355 -13.98 13.06 23.89
C SER A 355 -14.38 13.53 22.47
N GLY A 356 -15.58 13.16 22.01
CA GLY A 356 -16.11 13.56 20.70
C GLY A 356 -17.02 12.49 20.08
N GLU A 357 -16.94 12.32 18.75
CA GLU A 357 -17.53 11.18 18.02
C GLU A 357 -16.91 9.89 18.58
N LYS A 358 -17.61 9.25 19.52
CA LYS A 358 -17.16 8.01 20.14
C LYS A 358 -17.29 6.86 19.15
N ASP A 359 -16.27 5.99 19.17
CA ASP A 359 -16.31 4.67 18.55
C ASP A 359 -16.37 4.68 17.02
N VAL A 360 -15.75 5.66 16.35
CA VAL A 360 -15.76 5.76 14.86
C VAL A 360 -15.21 4.47 14.25
N PHE A 361 -14.02 4.07 14.66
CA PHE A 361 -13.36 2.89 14.12
C PHE A 361 -13.87 1.61 14.77
N SER A 362 -14.18 1.63 16.07
CA SER A 362 -14.80 0.49 16.74
C SER A 362 -16.12 0.07 16.06
N LYS A 363 -16.96 1.04 15.63
CA LYS A 363 -18.16 0.78 14.82
C LYS A 363 -17.82 0.33 13.41
N ALA A 364 -16.87 1.00 12.74
CA ALA A 364 -16.48 0.62 11.38
C ALA A 364 -16.01 -0.85 11.30
N TRP A 365 -15.37 -1.35 12.35
CA TRP A 365 -14.76 -2.69 12.41
C TRP A 365 -15.56 -3.74 13.18
N GLU A 366 -16.76 -3.41 13.68
CA GLU A 366 -17.58 -4.28 14.54
C GLU A 366 -17.83 -5.63 13.86
N ASP A 367 -18.33 -5.61 12.62
CA ASP A 367 -18.66 -6.81 11.84
C ASP A 367 -17.49 -7.35 11.00
N THR A 368 -16.30 -6.75 11.12
CA THR A 368 -15.13 -7.24 10.38
C THR A 368 -14.55 -8.46 11.09
N ARG A 369 -14.71 -9.63 10.45
CA ARG A 369 -14.18 -10.91 10.92
C ARG A 369 -12.65 -10.88 10.95
N GLU A 370 -12.06 -11.40 12.01
CA GLU A 370 -10.61 -11.61 12.10
C GLU A 370 -10.27 -13.09 12.26
N GLN A 371 -9.01 -13.44 11.97
CA GLN A 371 -8.47 -14.76 12.23
C GLN A 371 -8.05 -14.82 13.69
N VAL A 372 -8.64 -15.68 14.52
CA VAL A 372 -8.24 -15.73 15.95
C VAL A 372 -6.85 -16.33 16.10
#